data_AF-A0A519CD08-F1
#
_entry.id   AF-A0A519CD08-F1
#
_cell.length_a   1.000
_cell.length_b   1.000
_cell.length_c   1.000
_cell.angle_alpha   90.00
_cell.angle_beta   90.00
_cell.angle_gamma   90.00
#
_symmetry.space_group_name_H-M   'P 1'
#
loop_
_entity.id
_entity.type
_entity.pdbx_description
1 polymer ?
#
loop_
_entity_poly.entity_id
_entity_poly.type
_entity_poly.pdbx_seq_one_letter_code
_entity_poly.pdbx_strand_id
1 'polypeptide(L)'
;MAGDKFNVLNHILVPHQELVPVEDEESVLSPWGILTTDDETGEPRLAKELLPKILITDPVIQVIKETVEKQANAGAEGDEDHVPLPAGWLADRVLKVVRRSPSAGVAVAYRLIVEGS
;
A
#
# COMPACT_ATOMS: atom_id res chain seq x y z
N MET A 1 -24.84 17.38 -11.35
CA MET A 1 -23.63 16.82 -11.99
C MET A 1 -22.87 16.10 -10.89
N ALA A 2 -22.91 14.77 -10.85
CA ALA A 2 -21.98 14.03 -10.00
C ALA A 2 -20.60 14.24 -10.63
N GLY A 3 -19.82 15.15 -10.07
CA GLY A 3 -18.50 15.49 -10.61
C GLY A 3 -17.59 14.28 -10.49
N ASP A 4 -17.03 13.82 -11.60
CA ASP A 4 -16.01 12.78 -11.61
C ASP A 4 -14.90 13.17 -10.62
N LYS A 5 -14.71 12.36 -9.57
CA LYS A 5 -13.62 12.56 -8.61
C LYS A 5 -12.31 12.62 -9.40
N PHE A 6 -11.52 13.67 -9.17
CA PHE A 6 -10.22 13.83 -9.82
C PHE A 6 -9.31 12.65 -9.47
N ASN A 7 -8.79 11.96 -10.50
CA ASN A 7 -7.87 10.85 -10.30
C ASN A 7 -6.45 11.38 -10.01
N VAL A 8 -6.10 11.41 -8.72
CA VAL A 8 -4.79 11.89 -8.24
C VAL A 8 -3.63 11.08 -8.80
N LEU A 9 -3.84 9.79 -9.12
CA LEU A 9 -2.80 8.94 -9.72
C LEU A 9 -2.37 9.39 -11.12
N ASN A 10 -3.21 10.15 -11.82
CA ASN A 10 -2.94 10.64 -13.18
C ASN A 10 -2.45 12.11 -13.19
N HIS A 11 -1.71 12.53 -12.17
CA HIS A 11 -1.17 13.87 -12.07
C HIS A 11 0.35 13.88 -12.30
N ILE A 12 0.87 14.89 -13.01
CA ILE A 12 2.28 14.99 -13.42
C ILE A 12 3.29 14.90 -12.27
N LEU A 13 2.93 15.38 -11.08
CA LEU A 13 3.78 15.35 -9.88
C LEU A 13 3.62 14.08 -9.05
N VAL A 14 2.59 13.28 -9.30
CA VAL A 14 2.31 12.08 -8.51
C VAL A 14 3.04 10.91 -9.17
N PRO A 15 4.01 10.28 -8.48
CA PRO A 15 4.69 9.12 -9.01
C PRO A 15 3.75 7.91 -9.06
N HIS A 16 4.14 6.88 -9.82
CA HIS A 16 3.40 5.63 -9.86
C HIS A 16 3.50 4.92 -8.51
N GLN A 17 2.37 4.47 -7.98
CA GLN A 17 2.26 3.90 -6.63
C GLN A 17 1.34 2.68 -6.66
N GLU A 18 1.80 1.60 -6.04
CA GLU A 18 1.09 0.31 -5.98
C GLU A 18 1.28 -0.34 -4.62
N LEU A 19 0.33 -1.18 -4.19
CA LEU A 19 0.48 -2.00 -2.99
C LEU A 19 1.40 -3.18 -3.29
N VAL A 20 2.31 -3.45 -2.37
CA VAL A 20 3.08 -4.69 -2.39
C VAL A 20 2.15 -5.83 -1.92
N PRO A 21 2.08 -6.96 -2.66
CA PRO A 21 1.41 -8.17 -2.18
C PRO A 21 2.04 -8.62 -0.85
N VAL A 22 1.22 -9.07 0.09
CA VAL A 22 1.70 -9.40 1.46
C VAL A 22 2.76 -10.50 1.41
N GLU A 23 2.57 -11.45 0.50
CA GLU A 23 3.50 -12.55 0.23
C GLU A 23 4.87 -12.10 -0.31
N ASP A 24 4.92 -10.94 -0.96
CA ASP A 24 6.14 -10.41 -1.58
C ASP A 24 6.86 -9.41 -0.69
N GLU A 25 6.23 -8.92 0.38
CA GLU A 25 6.79 -7.86 1.24
C GLU A 25 8.16 -8.23 1.81
N GLU A 26 8.36 -9.47 2.25
CA GLU A 26 9.65 -9.92 2.80
C GLU A 26 10.75 -9.93 1.74
N SER A 27 10.46 -10.54 0.59
CA SER A 27 11.40 -10.65 -0.53
C SER A 27 11.81 -9.27 -1.04
N VAL A 28 10.82 -8.41 -1.25
CA VAL A 28 11.02 -7.04 -1.71
C VAL A 28 11.85 -6.25 -0.71
N LEU A 29 11.54 -6.36 0.59
CA LEU A 29 12.19 -5.56 1.64
C LEU A 29 13.54 -6.11 2.13
N SER A 30 13.94 -7.30 1.68
CA SER A 30 15.21 -7.94 2.03
C SER A 30 16.46 -7.06 1.87
N PRO A 31 16.60 -6.17 0.87
CA PRO A 31 17.80 -5.35 0.71
C PRO A 31 18.04 -4.34 1.84
N TRP A 32 16.98 -3.96 2.58
CA TRP A 32 17.10 -2.99 3.68
C TRP A 32 17.43 -3.64 5.03
N GLY A 33 17.50 -4.97 5.11
CA GLY A 33 17.88 -5.66 6.34
C GLY A 33 16.92 -5.40 7.51
N ILE A 34 15.62 -5.23 7.23
CA ILE A 34 14.59 -4.91 8.22
C ILE A 34 13.91 -6.16 8.83
N LEU A 35 14.46 -7.35 8.59
CA LEU A 35 13.99 -8.58 9.24
C LEU A 35 14.57 -8.63 10.65
N THR A 36 13.70 -8.60 11.66
CA THR A 36 14.06 -8.69 13.08
C THR A 36 13.48 -9.96 13.70
N THR A 37 13.98 -10.34 14.87
CA THR A 37 13.30 -11.31 15.73
C THR A 37 12.29 -10.56 16.59
N ASP A 38 11.10 -11.11 16.74
CA ASP A 38 10.09 -10.61 17.66
C ASP A 38 10.45 -11.01 19.11
N ASP A 39 10.49 -10.06 20.02
CA ASP A 39 10.96 -10.27 21.39
C ASP A 39 10.00 -11.13 22.24
N GLU A 40 8.72 -11.22 21.86
CA GLU A 40 7.70 -11.96 22.60
C GLU A 40 7.57 -13.40 22.10
N THR A 41 7.61 -13.59 20.79
CA THR A 41 7.37 -14.89 20.13
C THR A 41 8.66 -15.60 19.71
N GLY A 42 9.76 -14.86 19.53
CA GLY A 42 11.02 -15.38 19.00
C GLY A 42 10.98 -15.68 17.50
N GLU A 43 9.91 -15.34 16.80
CA GLU A 43 9.72 -15.58 15.37
C GLU A 43 10.28 -14.42 14.51
N PRO A 44 10.63 -14.67 13.22
CA PRO A 44 11.04 -13.60 12.32
C PRO A 44 9.87 -12.66 12.01
N ARG A 45 10.09 -11.36 12.16
CA ARG A 45 9.13 -10.28 11.93
C ARG A 45 9.77 -9.21 11.04
N LEU A 46 9.01 -8.67 10.10
CA LEU A 46 9.43 -7.46 9.36
C LEU A 46 9.24 -6.21 10.24
N ALA A 47 10.32 -5.48 10.50
CA ALA A 47 10.34 -4.19 11.19
C ALA A 47 9.81 -3.06 10.29
N LYS A 48 8.55 -3.20 9.81
CA LYS A 48 7.91 -2.27 8.88
C LYS A 48 7.83 -0.84 9.43
N GLU A 49 7.83 -0.69 10.75
CA GLU A 49 7.81 0.60 11.44
C GLU A 49 9.03 1.50 11.12
N LEU A 50 10.11 0.92 10.60
CA LEU A 50 11.30 1.64 10.13
C LEU A 50 11.11 2.32 8.77
N LEU A 51 10.06 1.94 8.02
CA LEU A 51 9.78 2.54 6.72
C LEU A 51 9.20 3.95 6.87
N PRO A 52 9.46 4.87 5.92
CA PRO A 52 8.78 6.15 5.87
C PRO A 52 7.26 5.99 5.87
N LYS A 53 6.57 6.70 6.77
CA LYS A 53 5.12 6.54 6.97
C LYS A 53 4.31 7.33 5.96
N ILE A 54 3.14 6.83 5.58
CA ILE A 54 2.10 7.54 4.84
C ILE A 54 0.76 7.35 5.54
N LEU A 55 -0.02 8.42 5.69
CA LEU A 55 -1.31 8.35 6.36
C LEU A 55 -2.32 7.64 5.47
N ILE A 56 -3.24 6.88 6.08
CA ILE A 56 -4.38 6.29 5.38
C ILE A 56 -5.25 7.36 4.71
N THR A 57 -5.30 8.57 5.27
CA THR A 57 -6.03 9.72 4.75
C THR A 57 -5.36 10.41 3.55
N ASP A 58 -4.15 9.98 3.15
CA ASP A 58 -3.48 10.50 1.96
C ASP A 58 -4.35 10.26 0.70
N PRO A 59 -4.49 11.26 -0.19
CA PRO A 59 -5.37 11.14 -1.35
C PRO A 59 -4.99 9.99 -2.29
N VAL A 60 -3.71 9.65 -2.42
CA VAL A 60 -3.28 8.51 -3.25
C VAL A 60 -3.74 7.21 -2.63
N ILE A 61 -3.59 7.07 -1.31
CA ILE A 61 -4.03 5.88 -0.57
C ILE A 61 -5.55 5.72 -0.65
N GLN A 62 -6.31 6.81 -0.52
CA GLN A 62 -7.77 6.78 -0.68
C GLN A 62 -8.20 6.32 -2.09
N VAL A 63 -7.54 6.80 -3.15
CA VAL A 63 -7.84 6.35 -4.51
C VAL A 63 -7.51 4.88 -4.71
N ILE A 64 -6.38 4.39 -4.19
CA ILE A 64 -6.01 2.97 -4.23
C ILE A 64 -7.04 2.13 -3.48
N LYS A 65 -7.42 2.54 -2.26
CA LYS A 65 -8.45 1.87 -1.46
C LYS A 65 -9.77 1.74 -2.21
N GLU A 66 -10.29 2.86 -2.72
CA GLU A 66 -11.54 2.89 -3.48
C GLU A 66 -11.46 2.00 -4.74
N THR A 67 -10.30 1.94 -5.40
CA THR A 67 -10.10 1.12 -6.60
C THR A 67 -10.13 -0.37 -6.27
N VAL A 68 -9.42 -0.79 -5.22
CA VAL A 68 -9.37 -2.20 -4.77
C VAL A 68 -10.73 -2.65 -4.26
N GLU A 69 -11.42 -1.83 -3.46
CA GLU A 69 -12.77 -2.14 -2.95
C GLU A 69 -13.79 -2.25 -4.10
N LYS A 70 -13.70 -1.38 -5.11
CA LYS A 70 -14.54 -1.50 -6.32
C LYS A 70 -14.27 -2.79 -7.09
N GLN A 71 -13.00 -3.18 -7.24
CA GLN A 71 -12.64 -4.43 -7.92
C GLN A 71 -13.14 -5.66 -7.15
N ALA A 72 -12.96 -5.67 -5.83
CA ALA A 72 -13.46 -6.75 -4.97
C ALA A 72 -14.99 -6.87 -5.06
N ASN A 73 -15.71 -5.76 -5.00
CA ASN A 73 -17.18 -5.73 -5.09
C ASN A 73 -17.70 -6.10 -6.49
N ALA A 74 -17.00 -5.70 -7.56
CA ALA A 74 -17.39 -6.07 -8.93
C ALA A 74 -17.23 -7.58 -9.19
N GLY A 75 -16.23 -8.21 -8.57
CA GLY A 75 -16.05 -9.66 -8.61
C GLY A 75 -17.08 -10.44 -7.78
N ALA A 76 -17.82 -9.76 -6.90
CA ALA A 76 -18.79 -10.34 -5.99
C ALA A 76 -20.23 -10.36 -6.53
N GLU A 77 -20.50 -9.72 -7.68
CA GLU A 77 -21.85 -9.67 -8.25
C GLU A 77 -22.34 -11.07 -8.62
N GLY A 78 -23.08 -11.71 -7.71
CA GLY A 78 -23.66 -13.04 -7.87
C GLY A 78 -23.00 -14.16 -7.06
N ASP A 79 -22.02 -13.85 -6.20
CA ASP A 79 -21.35 -14.82 -5.33
C ASP A 79 -21.91 -14.71 -3.88
N GLU A 80 -22.69 -15.71 -3.46
CA GLU A 80 -23.30 -15.75 -2.12
C GLU A 80 -22.27 -15.89 -0.99
N ASP A 81 -21.05 -16.34 -1.31
CA ASP A 81 -19.93 -16.53 -0.38
C ASP A 81 -18.94 -15.35 -0.38
N HIS A 82 -19.27 -14.22 -1.00
CA HIS A 82 -18.37 -13.06 -1.04
C HIS A 82 -18.06 -12.53 0.37
N VAL A 83 -16.79 -12.67 0.78
CA VAL A 83 -16.28 -12.07 2.01
C VAL A 83 -15.77 -10.66 1.69
N PRO A 84 -16.41 -9.61 2.22
CA PRO A 84 -15.94 -8.24 2.03
C PRO A 84 -14.57 -8.05 2.70
N LEU A 85 -13.80 -7.09 2.18
CA LEU A 85 -12.53 -6.72 2.78
C LEU A 85 -12.74 -6.28 4.24
N PRO A 86 -11.92 -6.75 5.19
CA PRO A 86 -12.09 -6.41 6.59
C PRO A 86 -11.87 -4.92 6.83
N ALA A 87 -12.50 -4.37 7.87
CA ALA A 87 -12.23 -3.01 8.30
C ALA A 87 -10.73 -2.85 8.63
N GLY A 88 -10.11 -1.80 8.12
CA GLY A 88 -8.68 -1.55 8.35
C GLY A 88 -7.72 -2.45 7.56
N TRP A 89 -8.17 -3.18 6.53
CA TRP A 89 -7.32 -4.07 5.70
C TRP A 89 -6.06 -3.41 5.11
N LEU A 90 -6.05 -2.08 5.04
CA LEU A 90 -4.98 -1.28 4.47
C LEU A 90 -3.94 -0.83 5.50
N ALA A 91 -4.23 -0.96 6.80
CA ALA A 91 -3.27 -0.69 7.85
C ALA A 91 -2.12 -1.70 7.78
N ASP A 92 -0.90 -1.25 8.10
CA ASP A 92 0.34 -2.05 8.08
C ASP A 92 0.74 -2.65 6.72
N ARG A 93 0.07 -2.24 5.64
CA ARG A 93 0.43 -2.57 4.26
C ARG A 93 1.57 -1.69 3.76
N VAL A 94 2.38 -2.26 2.87
CA VAL A 94 3.52 -1.55 2.26
C VAL A 94 3.14 -1.01 0.89
N LEU A 95 3.37 0.29 0.71
CA LEU A 95 3.22 0.98 -0.57
C LEU A 95 4.57 1.06 -1.27
N LYS A 96 4.62 0.64 -2.53
CA LYS A 96 5.76 0.82 -3.43
C LYS A 96 5.57 2.10 -4.24
N VAL A 97 6.58 2.96 -4.23
CA VAL A 97 6.63 4.24 -4.94
C VAL A 97 7.69 4.17 -6.02
N VAL A 98 7.28 4.26 -7.28
CA VAL A 98 8.15 4.28 -8.46
C VAL A 98 8.15 5.68 -9.04
N ARG A 99 9.25 6.42 -8.84
CA ARG A 99 9.40 7.80 -9.30
C ARG A 99 10.53 7.96 -10.30
N ARG A 100 10.39 8.93 -11.20
CA ARG A 100 11.49 9.36 -12.07
C ARG A 100 12.56 10.07 -11.22
N SER A 101 13.79 9.62 -11.34
CA SER A 101 14.95 10.20 -10.64
C SER A 101 15.84 10.92 -11.65
N PRO A 102 16.21 12.20 -11.43
CA PRO A 102 17.14 12.90 -12.32
C PRO A 102 18.53 12.24 -12.40
N SER A 103 18.97 11.59 -11.31
CA SER A 103 20.30 10.98 -11.22
C SER A 103 20.32 9.50 -11.61
N ALA A 104 19.27 8.76 -11.25
CA ALA A 104 19.21 7.30 -11.41
C ALA A 104 18.25 6.84 -12.52
N GLY A 105 17.57 7.77 -13.21
CA GLY A 105 16.49 7.49 -14.16
C GLY A 105 15.19 7.11 -13.44
N VAL A 106 15.21 6.05 -12.65
CA VAL A 106 14.09 5.56 -11.83
C VAL A 106 14.56 5.30 -10.42
N ALA A 107 13.75 5.66 -9.43
CA ALA A 107 13.95 5.32 -8.03
C ALA A 107 12.72 4.61 -7.48
N VAL A 108 12.94 3.50 -6.80
CA VAL A 108 11.91 2.73 -6.10
C VAL A 108 12.08 2.94 -4.60
N ALA A 109 11.00 3.28 -3.91
CA ALA A 109 10.97 3.47 -2.47
C ALA A 109 9.74 2.78 -1.88
N TYR A 110 9.77 2.50 -0.58
CA TYR A 110 8.69 1.82 0.13
C TYR A 110 8.22 2.68 1.31
N ARG A 111 6.91 2.66 1.57
CA ARG A 111 6.28 3.41 2.66
C ARG A 111 5.31 2.53 3.44
N LEU A 112 5.26 2.69 4.75
CA LEU A 112 4.28 2.02 5.61
C LEU A 112 3.00 2.85 5.70
N ILE A 113 1.85 2.24 5.41
CA ILE A 113 0.55 2.87 5.61
C ILE A 113 0.19 2.82 7.10
N VAL A 114 -0.09 3.99 7.69
CA VAL A 114 -0.46 4.12 9.10
C VAL A 114 -1.79 4.87 9.25
N GLU A 115 -2.54 4.57 10.29
CA GLU A 115 -3.71 5.35 10.67
C GLU A 115 -3.28 6.67 11.33
N GLY A 116 -4.08 7.73 11.13
CA GLY A 116 -3.82 9.02 11.78
C GLY A 116 -4.09 8.91 13.28
N SER A 117 -3.16 9.42 14.10
CA SER A 117 -3.35 9.60 15.54
C SER A 117 -4.20 10.81 15.87
#